data_AF-A0AAD1XKF9-F1
#
_entry.id   AF-A0AAD1XKF9-F1
#
_cell.length_a   1.000
_cell.length_b   1.000
_cell.length_c   1.000
_cell.angle_alpha   90.00
_cell.angle_beta   90.00
_cell.angle_gamma   90.00
#
_symmetry.space_group_name_H-M   'P 1'
#
loop_
_entity.id
_entity.type
_entity.pdbx_description
1 polymer ?
#
loop_
_entity_poly.entity_id
_entity_poly.type
_entity_poly.pdbx_seq_one_letter_code
_entity_poly.pdbx_strand_id
1 'polypeptide(L)'
;MSNLSFSLHPTKVVTHNSISQNNSKTSIPLHSTPQHMEKTNIKAEKGGQEELNKEQINYHFYKEFCRLTIARDILKREIESCKSQIEAFKNKDSQEKLIESFNNIRDNCSRKERRKRRTAVEIERKYRCRYRGCNKSYGSEGSLNQHMKNKHPKFYQKFLETLNINNIPIESPKEYEYSSSSSTSKPQKRRNKKEEEKTEEIRPLPNSKKFPSLRKKNNKN
;
A
#
# COMPACT_ATOMS: atom_id res chain seq x y z
N MET A 1 -34.55 32.65 1.68
CA MET A 1 -33.75 31.92 2.69
C MET A 1 -34.35 30.53 2.82
N SER A 2 -33.87 29.59 2.02
CA SER A 2 -34.39 28.22 1.93
C SER A 2 -33.49 27.29 2.73
N ASN A 3 -34.00 26.79 3.86
CA ASN A 3 -33.32 25.84 4.73
C ASN A 3 -33.35 24.44 4.10
N LEU A 4 -32.19 23.97 3.65
CA LEU A 4 -31.96 22.58 3.22
C LEU A 4 -31.66 21.73 4.46
N SER A 5 -32.65 20.96 4.89
CA SER A 5 -32.53 19.92 5.93
C SER A 5 -31.89 18.66 5.34
N PHE A 6 -30.62 18.43 5.66
CA PHE A 6 -29.92 17.18 5.34
C PHE A 6 -30.27 16.12 6.39
N SER A 7 -31.00 15.09 5.95
CA SER A 7 -31.29 13.90 6.77
C SER A 7 -30.09 12.94 6.71
N LEU A 8 -29.40 12.78 7.85
CA LEU A 8 -28.30 11.83 8.02
C LEU A 8 -28.87 10.44 8.27
N HIS A 9 -28.76 9.54 7.28
CA HIS A 9 -29.03 8.12 7.49
C HIS A 9 -27.80 7.42 8.11
N PRO A 10 -28.00 6.56 9.13
CA PRO A 10 -26.91 5.80 9.74
C PRO A 10 -26.44 4.69 8.78
N THR A 11 -25.19 4.76 8.34
CA THR A 11 -24.53 3.68 7.61
C THR A 11 -24.26 2.51 8.54
N LYS A 12 -24.88 1.37 8.26
CA LYS A 12 -24.60 0.10 8.94
C LYS A 12 -23.16 -0.32 8.61
N VAL A 13 -22.26 -0.19 9.58
CA VAL A 13 -20.90 -0.72 9.50
C VAL A 13 -20.99 -2.24 9.69
N VAL A 14 -20.90 -2.98 8.58
CA VAL A 14 -20.79 -4.43 8.61
C VAL A 14 -19.32 -4.79 8.83
N THR A 15 -18.96 -5.05 10.08
CA THR A 15 -17.64 -5.60 10.42
C THR A 15 -17.63 -7.10 10.12
N HIS A 16 -17.04 -7.50 8.98
CA HIS A 16 -16.67 -8.89 8.74
C HIS A 16 -15.42 -9.21 9.57
N ASN A 17 -15.64 -9.73 10.77
CA ASN A 17 -14.57 -10.21 11.64
C ASN A 17 -14.21 -11.65 11.21
N SER A 18 -13.27 -11.78 10.27
CA SER A 18 -12.76 -13.08 9.82
C SER A 18 -11.79 -13.64 10.88
N ILE A 19 -12.37 -14.33 11.88
CA ILE A 19 -11.63 -15.11 12.87
C ILE A 19 -10.97 -16.29 12.13
N SER A 20 -9.68 -16.14 11.84
CA SER A 20 -8.83 -17.20 11.31
C SER A 20 -8.60 -18.24 12.40
N GLN A 21 -9.22 -19.41 12.23
CA GLN A 21 -9.05 -20.57 13.11
C GLN A 21 -7.69 -21.23 12.85
N ASN A 22 -6.64 -20.74 13.51
CA ASN A 22 -5.39 -21.48 13.62
C ASN A 22 -5.53 -22.53 14.72
N ASN A 23 -6.05 -23.69 14.34
CA ASN A 23 -6.09 -24.91 15.14
C ASN A 23 -4.68 -25.51 15.24
N SER A 24 -3.84 -25.01 16.15
CA SER A 24 -2.72 -25.80 16.68
C SER A 24 -3.25 -26.71 17.79
N LYS A 25 -3.60 -27.94 17.38
CA LYS A 25 -3.83 -29.08 18.26
C LYS A 25 -2.57 -29.31 19.10
N THR A 26 -2.51 -28.68 20.26
CA THR A 26 -1.65 -29.10 21.36
C THR A 26 -2.58 -29.81 22.33
N SER A 27 -2.75 -31.11 22.10
CA SER A 27 -3.45 -32.02 23.00
C SER A 27 -2.64 -32.14 24.29
N ILE A 28 -2.86 -31.22 25.22
CA ILE A 28 -2.43 -31.39 26.60
C ILE A 28 -3.37 -32.43 27.21
N PRO A 29 -2.87 -33.58 27.70
CA PRO A 29 -3.72 -34.54 28.40
C PRO A 29 -4.29 -33.87 29.64
N LEU A 30 -5.62 -33.75 29.72
CA LEU A 30 -6.34 -33.49 30.97
C LEU A 30 -6.25 -34.75 31.86
N HIS A 31 -5.06 -35.02 32.40
CA HIS A 31 -4.90 -35.74 33.66
C HIS A 31 -4.93 -34.66 34.76
N SER A 32 -5.72 -34.73 35.82
CA SER A 32 -6.38 -35.85 36.48
C SER A 32 -7.47 -35.26 37.38
N THR A 33 -8.71 -35.69 37.20
CA THR A 33 -9.70 -35.64 38.27
C THR A 33 -9.11 -36.31 39.52
N PRO A 34 -9.33 -35.79 40.74
CA PRO A 34 -8.95 -36.51 41.95
C PRO A 34 -9.88 -37.71 42.10
N GLN A 35 -9.57 -38.82 41.41
CA GLN A 35 -10.17 -40.10 41.69
C GLN A 35 -9.52 -40.66 42.96
N HIS A 36 -10.38 -40.87 43.95
CA HIS A 36 -10.31 -41.98 44.89
C HIS A 36 -9.08 -42.01 45.83
N MET A 37 -9.18 -41.31 46.96
CA MET A 37 -8.42 -41.69 48.15
C MET A 37 -9.12 -42.94 48.76
N GLU A 38 -8.47 -44.10 48.65
CA GLU A 38 -8.85 -45.34 49.31
C GLU A 38 -9.03 -45.10 50.82
N LYS A 39 -10.17 -45.58 51.33
CA LYS A 39 -10.51 -45.59 52.75
C LYS A 39 -9.67 -46.67 53.44
N THR A 40 -8.53 -46.31 54.03
CA THR A 40 -7.84 -47.20 54.97
C THR A 40 -8.63 -47.24 56.28
N ASN A 41 -9.10 -48.44 56.61
CA ASN A 41 -9.95 -48.74 57.74
C ASN A 41 -9.09 -48.89 59.00
N ILE A 42 -8.84 -47.77 59.69
CA ILE A 42 -8.18 -47.76 61.00
C ILE A 42 -9.27 -47.58 62.07
N LYS A 43 -9.57 -48.65 62.79
CA LYS A 43 -10.36 -48.62 64.03
C LYS A 43 -9.59 -47.82 65.09
N ALA A 44 -10.15 -46.72 65.58
CA ALA A 44 -9.80 -46.18 66.89
C ALA A 44 -10.97 -45.42 67.51
N GLU A 45 -11.45 -45.95 68.61
CA GLU A 45 -12.36 -45.30 69.55
C GLU A 45 -11.62 -44.13 70.21
N LYS A 46 -12.05 -42.89 69.94
CA LYS A 46 -11.86 -41.65 70.73
C LYS A 46 -12.61 -40.49 70.05
N GLY A 47 -13.95 -40.58 70.05
CA GLY A 47 -14.83 -39.61 69.39
C GLY A 47 -14.90 -38.27 70.13
N GLY A 48 -14.72 -37.17 69.40
CA GLY A 48 -15.09 -35.82 69.84
C GLY A 48 -14.23 -34.69 69.31
N GLN A 49 -12.90 -34.84 69.25
CA GLN A 49 -11.99 -33.74 68.89
C GLN A 49 -11.37 -33.84 67.48
N GLU A 50 -11.43 -35.00 66.83
CA GLU A 50 -10.86 -35.18 65.48
C GLU A 50 -11.74 -34.61 64.35
N GLU A 51 -13.05 -34.46 64.56
CA GLU A 51 -13.96 -33.97 63.50
C GLU A 51 -13.82 -32.46 63.25
N LEU A 52 -13.65 -31.65 64.31
CA LEU A 52 -13.43 -30.20 64.18
C LEU A 52 -12.16 -29.87 63.39
N ASN A 53 -11.13 -30.72 63.48
CA ASN A 53 -9.87 -30.51 62.75
C ASN A 53 -10.02 -30.80 61.24
N LYS A 54 -10.89 -31.74 60.86
CA LYS A 54 -11.14 -32.07 59.44
C LYS A 54 -11.88 -30.95 58.70
N GLU A 55 -12.84 -30.30 59.35
CA GLU A 55 -13.55 -29.15 58.76
C GLU A 55 -12.62 -27.95 58.55
N GLN A 56 -11.73 -27.68 59.51
CA GLN A 56 -10.79 -26.57 59.41
C GLN A 56 -9.76 -26.77 58.28
N ILE A 57 -9.30 -28.01 58.08
CA ILE A 57 -8.43 -28.38 56.95
C ILE A 57 -9.16 -28.19 55.61
N ASN A 58 -10.44 -28.59 55.53
CA ASN A 58 -11.24 -28.44 54.30
C ASN A 58 -11.48 -26.96 53.95
N TYR A 59 -11.76 -26.11 54.95
CA TYR A 59 -11.88 -24.67 54.76
C TYR A 59 -10.58 -24.03 54.24
N HIS A 60 -9.43 -24.39 54.84
CA HIS A 60 -8.14 -23.88 54.39
C HIS A 60 -7.84 -24.30 52.94
N PHE A 61 -8.11 -25.57 52.61
CA PHE A 61 -7.95 -26.09 51.25
C PHE A 61 -8.81 -25.31 50.24
N TYR A 62 -10.10 -25.13 50.53
CA TYR A 62 -11.01 -24.39 49.66
C TYR A 62 -10.59 -22.92 49.49
N LYS A 63 -10.16 -22.27 50.57
CA LYS A 63 -9.64 -20.90 50.54
C LYS A 63 -8.42 -20.77 49.62
N GLU A 64 -7.46 -21.70 49.74
CA GLU A 64 -6.29 -21.71 48.86
C GLU A 64 -6.65 -22.02 47.40
N PHE A 65 -7.58 -22.94 47.17
CA PHE A 65 -8.09 -23.24 45.83
C PHE A 65 -8.70 -22.00 45.15
N CYS A 66 -9.53 -21.24 45.86
CA CYS A 66 -10.09 -19.97 45.36
C CYS A 66 -8.98 -18.95 45.06
N ARG A 67 -8.01 -18.80 45.97
CA ARG A 67 -6.87 -17.88 45.78
C ARG A 67 -6.08 -18.20 44.51
N LEU A 68 -5.76 -19.47 44.30
CA LEU A 68 -5.01 -19.93 43.12
C LEU A 68 -5.84 -19.76 41.83
N THR A 69 -7.14 -20.03 41.89
CA THR A 69 -8.05 -19.84 40.76
C THR A 69 -8.11 -18.39 40.30
N ILE A 70 -8.26 -17.46 41.25
CA ILE A 70 -8.27 -16.02 40.98
C ILE A 70 -6.92 -15.57 40.40
N ALA A 71 -5.80 -16.03 41.00
CA ALA A 71 -4.46 -15.70 40.52
C ALA A 71 -4.24 -16.17 39.07
N ARG A 72 -4.63 -17.40 38.75
CA ARG A 72 -4.57 -17.95 37.38
C ARG A 72 -5.37 -17.09 36.40
N ASP A 73 -6.57 -16.65 36.77
CA ASP A 73 -7.44 -15.87 35.90
C ASP A 73 -6.92 -14.43 35.69
N ILE A 74 -6.26 -13.86 36.69
CA ILE A 74 -5.52 -12.58 36.57
C ILE A 74 -4.36 -12.75 35.57
N LEU A 75 -3.50 -13.75 35.80
CA LEU A 75 -2.34 -14.00 34.93
C LEU A 75 -2.77 -14.28 33.48
N LYS A 76 -3.86 -15.02 33.29
CA LYS A 76 -4.41 -15.29 31.96
C LYS A 76 -4.82 -14.01 31.23
N ARG A 77 -5.44 -13.05 31.93
CA ARG A 77 -5.80 -11.74 31.36
C ARG A 77 -4.56 -10.91 31.03
N GLU A 78 -3.54 -10.93 31.89
CA GLU A 78 -2.28 -10.21 31.65
C GLU A 78 -1.54 -10.74 30.43
N ILE A 79 -1.44 -12.08 30.29
CA ILE A 79 -0.84 -12.72 29.11
C ILE A 79 -1.57 -12.29 27.83
N GLU A 80 -2.90 -12.27 27.84
CA GLU A 80 -3.68 -11.90 26.66
C GLU A 80 -3.54 -10.41 26.31
N SER A 81 -3.42 -9.54 27.31
CA SER A 81 -3.09 -8.13 27.12
C SER A 81 -1.70 -7.95 26.50
N CYS A 82 -0.68 -8.63 27.03
CA CYS A 82 0.68 -8.59 26.47
C CYS A 82 0.74 -9.08 25.02
N LYS A 83 0.03 -10.17 24.70
CA LYS A 83 -0.07 -10.65 23.31
C LYS A 83 -0.68 -9.61 22.38
N SER A 84 -1.77 -8.97 22.82
CA SER A 84 -2.43 -7.91 22.03
C SER A 84 -1.50 -6.73 21.78
N GLN A 85 -0.69 -6.35 22.78
CA GLN A 85 0.31 -5.29 22.63
C GLN A 85 1.41 -5.69 21.62
N ILE A 86 1.94 -6.92 21.70
CA ILE A 86 2.94 -7.43 20.75
C ILE A 86 2.41 -7.37 19.31
N GLU A 87 1.19 -7.81 19.07
CA GLU A 87 0.58 -7.75 17.72
C GLU A 87 0.39 -6.30 17.24
N ALA A 88 0.01 -5.38 18.12
CA ALA A 88 -0.06 -3.95 17.79
C ALA A 88 1.32 -3.38 17.38
N PHE A 89 2.40 -3.76 18.05
CA PHE A 89 3.75 -3.34 17.68
C PHE A 89 4.21 -3.93 16.34
N LYS A 90 3.93 -5.22 16.07
CA LYS A 90 4.23 -5.84 14.77
C LYS A 90 3.51 -5.16 13.60
N ASN A 91 2.26 -4.76 13.82
CA ASN A 91 1.47 -4.04 12.83
C ASN A 91 2.04 -2.63 12.58
N LYS A 92 2.50 -1.93 13.61
CA LYS A 92 3.16 -0.62 13.47
C LYS A 92 4.47 -0.72 12.67
N ASP A 93 5.33 -1.68 12.99
CA ASP A 93 6.59 -1.91 12.25
C ASP A 93 6.32 -2.27 10.78
N SER A 94 5.27 -3.04 10.50
CA SER A 94 4.84 -3.36 9.13
C SER A 94 4.34 -2.13 8.37
N GLN A 95 3.62 -1.22 9.05
CA GLN A 95 3.18 0.04 8.44
C GLN A 95 4.34 0.99 8.17
N GLU A 96 5.30 1.11 9.09
CA GLU A 96 6.50 1.94 8.91
C GLU A 96 7.34 1.46 7.72
N LYS A 97 7.54 0.15 7.57
CA LYS A 97 8.22 -0.42 6.39
C LYS A 97 7.52 -0.08 5.08
N LEU A 98 6.18 -0.10 5.07
CA LEU A 98 5.41 0.28 3.89
C LEU A 98 5.59 1.77 3.57
N ILE A 99 5.50 2.64 4.57
CA ILE A 99 5.72 4.09 4.42
C ILE A 99 7.13 4.38 3.90
N GLU A 100 8.14 3.74 4.47
CA GLU A 100 9.55 3.84 4.05
C GLU A 100 9.72 3.42 2.58
N SER A 101 9.06 2.34 2.15
CA SER A 101 9.09 1.89 0.75
C SER A 101 8.47 2.92 -0.22
N PHE A 102 7.36 3.56 0.18
CA PHE A 102 6.71 4.59 -0.63
C PHE A 102 7.57 5.86 -0.76
N ASN A 103 8.22 6.28 0.34
CA ASN A 103 9.11 7.44 0.33
C ASN A 103 10.33 7.19 -0.56
N ASN A 104 10.93 6.00 -0.48
CA ASN A 104 12.05 5.61 -1.36
C ASN A 104 11.68 5.63 -2.85
N ILE A 105 10.45 5.26 -3.23
CA ILE A 105 9.98 5.36 -4.63
C ILE A 105 9.87 6.83 -5.07
N ARG A 106 9.35 7.70 -4.20
CA ARG A 106 9.20 9.13 -4.47
C ARG A 106 10.57 9.79 -4.71
N ASP A 107 11.55 9.48 -3.88
CA ASP A 107 12.89 10.08 -3.97
C ASP A 107 13.71 9.50 -5.12
N ASN A 108 13.49 8.24 -5.49
CA ASN A 108 14.11 7.65 -6.69
C ASN A 108 13.56 8.23 -7.99
N CYS A 109 12.37 8.84 -7.99
CA CYS A 109 11.83 9.52 -9.17
C CYS A 109 12.50 10.89 -9.41
N SER A 110 12.90 11.57 -8.33
CA SER A 110 13.56 12.87 -8.41
C SER A 110 15.07 12.77 -8.64
N ARG A 111 15.70 11.67 -8.19
CA ARG A 111 17.16 11.46 -8.28
C ARG A 111 17.63 10.64 -9.49
N LYS A 112 16.72 10.09 -10.30
CA LYS A 112 17.07 9.59 -11.64
C LYS A 112 17.45 10.80 -12.49
N GLU A 113 18.75 11.05 -12.61
CA GLU A 113 19.40 11.98 -13.54
C GLU A 113 18.48 12.17 -14.74
N ARG A 114 17.83 13.35 -14.81
CA ARG A 114 16.85 13.63 -15.87
C ARG A 114 17.56 13.36 -17.17
N ARG A 115 17.17 12.29 -17.88
CA ARG A 115 17.80 11.89 -19.14
C ARG A 115 18.01 13.13 -19.98
N LYS A 116 19.27 13.48 -20.24
CA LYS A 116 19.63 14.71 -20.95
C LYS A 116 18.88 14.69 -22.27
N ARG A 117 17.96 15.64 -22.44
CA ARG A 117 17.18 15.72 -23.68
C ARG A 117 18.15 16.10 -24.79
N ARG A 118 18.09 15.36 -25.90
CA ARG A 118 18.80 15.73 -27.13
C ARG A 118 18.35 17.11 -27.58
N THR A 119 19.27 17.92 -28.07
CA THR A 119 18.94 19.26 -28.58
C THR A 119 18.16 19.13 -29.90
N ALA A 120 17.45 20.20 -30.29
CA ALA A 120 16.69 20.19 -31.54
C ALA A 120 17.57 19.99 -32.80
N VAL A 121 18.87 20.27 -32.70
CA VAL A 121 19.85 20.11 -33.77
C VAL A 121 20.31 18.65 -33.87
N GLU A 122 20.48 17.97 -32.74
CA GLU A 122 20.91 16.55 -32.66
C GLU A 122 19.85 15.55 -33.15
N ILE A 123 18.58 15.96 -33.27
CA ILE A 123 17.50 15.07 -33.69
C ILE A 123 17.43 15.05 -35.22
N GLU A 124 17.79 13.91 -35.81
CA GLU A 124 17.71 13.67 -37.25
C GLU A 124 16.25 13.58 -37.73
N ARG A 125 15.86 14.44 -38.69
CA ARG A 125 14.45 14.60 -39.11
C ARG A 125 14.10 13.80 -40.38
N LYS A 126 14.19 12.47 -40.31
CA LYS A 126 13.93 11.58 -41.46
C LYS A 126 12.48 11.55 -41.94
N TYR A 127 11.53 11.89 -41.07
CA TYR A 127 10.10 11.70 -41.33
C TYR A 127 9.45 12.97 -41.85
N ARG A 128 9.35 13.13 -43.17
CA ARG A 128 8.69 14.28 -43.82
C ARG A 128 7.17 14.11 -43.89
N CYS A 129 6.45 15.21 -43.71
CA CYS A 129 5.01 15.27 -43.97
C CYS A 129 4.73 15.04 -45.47
N ARG A 130 3.76 14.17 -45.78
CA ARG A 130 3.36 13.85 -47.16
C ARG A 130 2.24 14.76 -47.71
N TYR A 131 1.67 15.61 -46.87
CA TYR A 131 0.62 16.54 -47.29
C TYR A 131 1.21 17.63 -48.20
N ARG A 132 0.60 17.82 -49.38
CA ARG A 132 1.03 18.85 -50.33
C ARG A 132 1.01 20.24 -49.70
N GLY A 133 2.13 20.96 -49.79
CA GLY A 133 2.29 22.29 -49.19
C GLY A 133 2.77 22.29 -47.73
N CYS A 134 2.98 21.13 -47.10
CA CYS A 134 3.57 21.05 -45.76
C CYS A 134 5.03 20.58 -45.83
N ASN A 135 5.97 21.47 -45.52
CA ASN A 135 7.41 21.18 -45.57
C ASN A 135 8.00 20.73 -44.21
N LYS A 136 7.15 20.34 -43.26
CA LYS A 136 7.60 19.97 -41.90
C LYS A 136 8.19 18.55 -41.88
N SER A 137 9.27 18.39 -41.11
CA SER A 137 10.00 17.13 -40.94
C SER A 137 10.20 16.82 -39.45
N TYR A 138 10.12 15.55 -39.09
CA TYR A 138 10.05 15.07 -37.71
C TYR A 138 11.11 14.01 -37.43
N GLY A 139 11.54 13.91 -36.17
CA GLY A 139 12.59 12.97 -35.73
C GLY A 139 12.10 11.57 -35.38
N SER A 140 10.78 11.38 -35.30
CA SER A 140 10.16 10.08 -35.07
C SER A 140 8.82 10.01 -35.77
N GLU A 141 8.42 8.80 -36.15
CA GLU A 141 7.12 8.52 -36.76
C GLU A 141 5.95 8.96 -35.85
N GLY A 142 6.04 8.72 -34.54
CA GLY A 142 5.01 9.14 -33.60
C GLY A 142 4.76 10.66 -33.62
N SER A 143 5.82 11.46 -33.72
CA SER A 143 5.69 12.92 -33.83
C SER A 143 5.15 13.37 -35.20
N LEU A 144 5.46 12.65 -36.28
CA LEU A 144 4.84 12.86 -37.59
C LEU A 144 3.34 12.52 -37.55
N ASN A 145 2.95 11.37 -37.01
CA ASN A 145 1.55 10.95 -36.92
C ASN A 145 0.72 11.94 -36.10
N GLN A 146 1.28 12.43 -34.98
CA GLN A 146 0.62 13.49 -34.20
C GLN A 146 0.47 14.78 -35.00
N HIS A 147 1.49 15.16 -35.78
CA HIS A 147 1.39 16.31 -36.69
C HIS A 147 0.28 16.12 -37.73
N MET A 148 0.24 14.96 -38.40
CA MET A 148 -0.78 14.64 -39.41
C MET A 148 -2.18 14.69 -38.80
N LYS A 149 -2.38 14.09 -37.62
CA LYS A 149 -3.66 14.12 -36.91
C LYS A 149 -4.12 15.55 -36.56
N ASN A 150 -3.20 16.39 -36.10
CA ASN A 150 -3.54 17.73 -35.59
C ASN A 150 -3.59 18.81 -36.68
N LYS A 151 -2.78 18.70 -37.73
CA LYS A 151 -2.66 19.74 -38.78
C LYS A 151 -3.29 19.34 -40.11
N HIS A 152 -3.44 18.04 -40.36
CA HIS A 152 -3.99 17.51 -41.61
C HIS A 152 -5.06 16.44 -41.35
N PRO A 153 -6.07 16.68 -40.49
CA PRO A 153 -7.00 15.64 -40.04
C PRO A 153 -7.74 14.94 -41.18
N LYS A 154 -8.22 15.69 -42.18
CA LYS A 154 -8.91 15.13 -43.36
C LYS A 154 -8.00 14.22 -44.19
N PHE A 155 -6.76 14.64 -44.41
CA PHE A 155 -5.78 13.84 -45.15
C PHE A 155 -5.34 12.61 -44.34
N TYR A 156 -5.17 12.76 -43.03
CA TYR A 156 -4.81 11.66 -42.14
C TYR A 156 -5.88 10.58 -42.11
N GLN A 157 -7.16 10.94 -42.07
CA GLN A 157 -8.25 9.98 -42.12
C GLN A 157 -8.27 9.20 -43.45
N LYS A 158 -8.18 9.90 -44.58
CA LYS A 158 -8.06 9.26 -45.90
C LYS A 158 -6.83 8.36 -45.99
N PHE A 159 -5.71 8.77 -45.40
CA PHE A 159 -4.49 7.97 -45.35
C PHE A 159 -4.70 6.67 -44.55
N LEU A 160 -5.39 6.72 -43.40
CA LEU A 160 -5.74 5.52 -42.64
C LEU A 160 -6.67 4.60 -43.43
N GLU A 161 -7.65 5.15 -44.13
CA GLU A 161 -8.55 4.39 -45.00
C GLU A 161 -7.76 3.65 -46.08
N THR A 162 -6.77 4.31 -46.71
CA THR A 162 -5.91 3.68 -47.73
C THR A 162 -4.97 2.61 -47.20
N LEU A 163 -4.52 2.74 -45.94
CA LEU A 163 -3.72 1.71 -45.28
C LEU A 163 -4.57 0.52 -44.81
N ASN A 164 -5.88 0.71 -44.69
CA ASN A 164 -6.85 -0.31 -44.31
C ASN A 164 -7.44 -1.05 -45.54
N ILE A 165 -6.87 -0.84 -46.73
CA ILE A 165 -7.21 -1.59 -47.94
C ILE A 165 -6.33 -2.84 -47.94
N ASN A 166 -6.99 -3.99 -47.79
CA ASN A 166 -6.51 -5.36 -47.55
C ASN A 166 -6.44 -5.68 -46.04
N ASN A 167 -7.37 -6.40 -45.39
CA ASN A 167 -7.99 -7.66 -45.83
C ASN A 167 -7.11 -8.43 -46.83
N ILE A 168 -5.81 -8.51 -46.54
CA ILE A 168 -4.96 -9.60 -47.06
C ILE A 168 -5.43 -10.83 -46.28
N PRO A 169 -5.93 -11.89 -46.93
CA PRO A 169 -6.03 -13.19 -46.30
C PRO A 169 -4.63 -13.51 -45.77
N ILE A 170 -4.47 -13.47 -44.45
CA ILE A 170 -3.28 -13.98 -43.80
C ILE A 170 -3.31 -15.47 -44.10
N GLU A 171 -2.62 -15.90 -45.15
CA GLU A 171 -2.20 -17.29 -45.25
C GLU A 171 -1.38 -17.57 -43.99
N SER A 172 -2.01 -18.39 -43.13
CA SER A 172 -1.47 -18.91 -41.88
C SER A 172 0.05 -19.05 -41.91
N PRO A 173 0.79 -18.15 -41.22
CA PRO A 173 2.17 -18.43 -40.90
C PRO A 173 2.15 -19.68 -40.02
N LYS A 174 2.71 -20.78 -40.57
CA LYS A 174 2.95 -22.03 -39.86
C LYS A 174 3.39 -21.74 -38.43
N GLU A 175 2.68 -22.36 -37.50
CA GLU A 175 2.89 -22.31 -36.06
C GLU A 175 4.39 -22.32 -35.73
N TYR A 176 4.92 -21.19 -35.27
CA TYR A 176 6.11 -21.20 -34.45
C TYR A 176 5.66 -20.86 -33.04
N GLU A 177 5.74 -21.84 -32.16
CA GLU A 177 5.53 -21.66 -30.73
C GLU A 177 6.57 -20.69 -30.20
N TYR A 178 6.18 -19.43 -30.00
CA TYR A 178 6.93 -18.50 -29.18
C TYR A 178 6.23 -18.39 -27.82
N SER A 179 6.73 -19.16 -26.87
CA SER A 179 6.35 -19.04 -25.47
C SER A 179 6.72 -17.65 -24.95
N SER A 180 5.73 -16.78 -24.77
CA SER A 180 5.88 -15.52 -24.05
C SER A 180 4.85 -15.40 -22.95
N SER A 181 5.34 -15.65 -21.74
CA SER A 181 4.75 -15.31 -20.46
C SER A 181 4.47 -13.81 -20.38
N SER A 182 3.19 -13.46 -20.49
CA SER A 182 2.66 -12.14 -20.19
C SER A 182 2.23 -12.11 -18.74
N SER A 183 2.85 -11.28 -17.91
CA SER A 183 2.25 -10.80 -16.68
C SER A 183 1.98 -9.30 -16.78
N THR A 184 0.78 -8.98 -16.33
CA THR A 184 0.02 -7.77 -16.56
C THR A 184 0.25 -6.76 -15.44
N SER A 185 0.21 -5.47 -15.77
CA SER A 185 -0.52 -4.42 -15.02
C SER A 185 -0.14 -3.02 -15.51
N LYS A 186 -1.07 -2.36 -16.21
CA LYS A 186 -0.99 -0.93 -16.51
C LYS A 186 -1.73 -0.15 -15.41
N PRO A 187 -1.13 0.83 -14.73
CA PRO A 187 -1.88 1.76 -13.89
C PRO A 187 -2.48 2.88 -14.73
N GLN A 188 -3.80 3.04 -14.66
CA GLN A 188 -4.53 4.19 -15.18
C GLN A 188 -4.18 5.45 -14.36
N LYS A 189 -3.39 6.36 -14.93
CA LYS A 189 -3.18 7.70 -14.38
C LYS A 189 -4.34 8.61 -14.78
N ARG A 190 -5.25 8.86 -13.83
CA ARG A 190 -6.20 9.99 -13.88
C ARG A 190 -5.39 11.29 -13.82
N ARG A 191 -5.52 12.11 -14.87
CA ARG A 191 -4.84 13.39 -15.01
C ARG A 191 -5.84 14.46 -14.56
N ASN A 192 -5.75 14.91 -13.30
CA ASN A 192 -6.51 16.07 -12.84
C ASN A 192 -5.97 17.32 -13.52
N LYS A 193 -6.79 17.91 -14.38
CA LYS A 193 -6.57 19.18 -15.07
C LYS A 193 -6.88 20.27 -14.06
N LYS A 194 -5.85 20.90 -13.50
CA LYS A 194 -5.96 22.12 -12.70
C LYS A 194 -6.15 23.27 -13.69
N GLU A 195 -7.32 23.89 -13.66
CA GLU A 195 -7.59 25.14 -14.36
C GLU A 195 -6.87 26.24 -13.58
N GLU A 196 -5.78 26.74 -14.16
CA GLU A 196 -5.16 27.99 -13.72
C GLU A 196 -5.86 29.13 -14.45
N GLU A 197 -6.66 29.85 -13.67
CA GLU A 197 -7.20 31.16 -13.99
C GLU A 197 -6.06 32.13 -14.23
N LYS A 198 -6.09 32.76 -15.39
CA LYS A 198 -5.04 33.59 -15.96
C LYS A 198 -5.35 35.05 -15.59
N THR A 199 -4.83 35.53 -14.47
CA THR A 199 -4.75 36.98 -14.23
C THR A 199 -3.55 37.53 -14.99
N GLU A 200 -3.83 38.40 -15.96
CA GLU A 200 -2.84 39.19 -16.68
C GLU A 200 -2.24 40.22 -15.74
N GLU A 201 -1.03 39.96 -15.24
CA GLU A 201 -0.19 40.97 -14.62
C GLU A 201 0.94 41.36 -15.60
N ILE A 202 0.91 42.62 -15.99
CA ILE A 202 1.83 43.29 -16.91
C ILE A 202 3.25 43.20 -16.33
N ARG A 203 4.17 42.47 -16.99
CA ARG A 203 5.60 42.51 -16.65
C ARG A 203 6.21 43.83 -17.09
N PRO A 204 6.84 44.60 -16.19
CA PRO A 204 7.75 45.66 -16.61
C PRO A 204 9.04 45.07 -17.19
N LEU A 205 9.54 45.75 -18.23
CA LEU A 205 10.78 45.43 -18.95
C LEU A 205 11.99 45.31 -18.01
N PRO A 206 12.96 44.41 -18.31
CA PRO A 206 14.16 44.28 -17.51
C PRO A 206 15.04 45.52 -17.67
N ASN A 207 15.17 46.26 -16.56
CA ASN A 207 16.05 47.41 -16.45
C ASN A 207 17.51 46.92 -16.43
N SER A 208 18.26 47.36 -17.44
CA SER A 208 19.71 47.23 -17.51
C SER A 208 20.40 47.78 -16.25
N LYS A 209 21.60 47.25 -15.96
CA LYS A 209 22.67 47.81 -15.10
C LYS A 209 22.81 47.20 -13.68
N LYS A 210 23.84 46.37 -13.49
CA LYS A 210 25.11 46.70 -12.81
C LYS A 210 25.80 45.42 -12.33
N PHE A 211 26.98 45.15 -12.88
CA PHE A 211 27.95 44.21 -12.31
C PHE A 211 28.55 44.81 -11.04
N PRO A 212 28.58 44.11 -9.90
CA PRO A 212 29.42 44.49 -8.77
C PRO A 212 30.73 43.71 -8.76
N SER A 213 31.80 44.48 -9.00
CA SER A 213 32.99 44.62 -8.15
C SER A 213 33.68 43.36 -7.59
N LEU A 214 34.89 43.13 -8.09
CA LEU A 214 35.95 42.28 -7.53
C LEU A 214 36.10 42.42 -6.01
N ARG A 215 36.01 41.29 -5.30
CA ARG A 215 36.28 41.19 -3.86
C ARG A 215 37.78 41.00 -3.65
N LYS A 216 38.45 42.02 -3.11
CA LYS A 216 39.85 41.96 -2.65
C LYS A 216 39.98 40.97 -1.49
N LYS A 217 40.97 40.08 -1.58
CA LYS A 217 41.41 39.20 -0.49
C LYS A 217 42.29 40.02 0.45
N ASN A 218 41.90 40.12 1.73
CA ASN A 218 42.80 40.57 2.79
C ASN A 218 43.36 39.33 3.49
N ASN A 219 44.66 39.10 3.34
CA ASN A 219 45.47 38.32 4.28
C ASN A 219 45.62 39.12 5.57
N LYS A 220 45.40 38.48 6.72
CA LYS A 220 45.97 38.90 7.99
C LYS A 220 46.74 37.72 8.58
N ASN A 221 48.01 37.98 8.84
CA ASN A 221 48.82 37.29 9.83
C ASN A 221 48.25 37.53 11.24
#